data_AF-A0A6C0CFV4-F1
#
_entry.id   AF-A0A6C0CFV4-F1
#
_cell.length_a   1.000
_cell.length_b   1.000
_cell.length_c   1.000
_cell.angle_alpha   90.00
_cell.angle_beta   90.00
_cell.angle_gamma   90.00
#
_symmetry.space_group_name_H-M   'P 1'
#
loop_
_entity.id
_entity.type
_entity.pdbx_description
1 polymer ?
#
loop_
_entity_poly.entity_id
_entity_poly.type
_entity_poly.pdbx_seq_one_letter_code
_entity_poly.pdbx_strand_id
1 'polypeptide(L)'
;MPPRKAKAQTKPQIDESPVVFFLKVVENEDNYIIPAGDVTSYSDILNAVEKNTERFNTDLLKDVLSKVQTVRYSPQTACFWCCHTFNWVPCVLPVSYDVYNNIYTCEGNYCSPECALSYLYSDKIPDSSKWNRHALLNHMYSELYKTRTLSPAPPRSLLRLFGGPLDIEQYRDYITSDNYIVLSEIHPIRLVFPSMNVQGPLRDIKKYVSLSTDVVEKASEQLRLKRSKPMNVNVPTLDMCMKRS
;
A
#
# COMPACT_ATOMS: atom_id res chain seq x y z
N MET A 1 5.73 74.02 -46.06
CA MET A 1 5.72 72.53 -46.00
C MET A 1 6.04 72.10 -44.57
N PRO A 2 5.24 71.22 -43.95
CA PRO A 2 5.34 70.94 -42.52
C PRO A 2 6.38 69.82 -42.24
N PRO A 3 7.16 69.89 -41.15
CA PRO A 3 7.88 68.74 -40.67
C PRO A 3 6.99 67.87 -39.77
N ARG A 4 7.03 66.58 -40.08
CA ARG A 4 6.26 65.45 -39.56
C ARG A 4 6.64 65.19 -38.08
N LYS A 5 5.71 65.35 -37.14
CA LYS A 5 5.91 64.92 -35.74
C LYS A 5 5.80 63.39 -35.65
N ALA A 6 6.87 62.75 -35.17
CA ALA A 6 6.94 61.32 -34.92
C ALA A 6 6.03 60.92 -33.74
N LYS A 7 5.31 59.80 -33.87
CA LYS A 7 4.53 59.19 -32.79
C LYS A 7 5.48 58.51 -31.79
N ALA A 8 5.39 58.88 -30.53
CA ALA A 8 6.08 58.19 -29.43
C ALA A 8 5.43 56.82 -29.16
N GLN A 9 6.25 55.80 -28.94
CA GLN A 9 5.83 54.44 -28.64
C GLN A 9 5.34 54.34 -27.17
N THR A 10 4.10 53.89 -26.97
CA THR A 10 3.55 53.51 -25.66
C THR A 10 4.04 52.12 -25.29
N LYS A 11 4.79 51.99 -24.18
CA LYS A 11 5.10 50.70 -23.55
C LYS A 11 3.87 50.18 -22.79
N PRO A 12 3.53 48.89 -22.85
CA PRO A 12 2.45 48.35 -22.04
C PRO A 12 2.87 48.29 -20.56
N GLN A 13 2.06 48.92 -19.70
CA GLN A 13 2.17 48.83 -18.25
C GLN A 13 1.68 47.45 -17.81
N ILE A 14 2.52 46.71 -17.08
CA ILE A 14 2.15 45.44 -16.47
C ILE A 14 1.71 45.78 -15.04
N ASP A 15 0.44 45.54 -14.72
CA ASP A 15 -0.09 45.74 -13.38
C ASP A 15 0.43 44.64 -12.44
N GLU A 16 1.31 45.01 -11.50
CA GLU A 16 1.84 44.15 -10.44
C GLU A 16 0.84 43.98 -9.28
N SER A 17 -0.41 43.58 -9.56
CA SER A 17 -1.29 43.12 -8.48
C SER A 17 -0.96 41.65 -8.17
N PRO A 18 -0.56 41.28 -6.93
CA PRO A 18 -0.24 39.91 -6.62
C PRO A 18 -1.49 39.03 -6.76
N VAL A 19 -1.40 38.02 -7.62
CA VAL A 19 -2.45 36.99 -7.75
C VAL A 19 -2.41 36.14 -6.49
N VAL A 20 -3.34 36.38 -5.57
CA VAL A 20 -3.52 35.54 -4.38
C VAL A 20 -4.26 34.27 -4.81
N PHE A 21 -3.51 33.18 -4.99
CA PHE A 21 -4.08 31.85 -5.19
C PHE A 21 -4.57 31.30 -3.86
N PHE A 22 -5.89 31.20 -3.69
CA PHE A 22 -6.48 30.43 -2.61
C PHE A 22 -6.42 28.95 -3.00
N LEU A 23 -5.43 28.22 -2.46
CA LEU A 23 -5.47 26.76 -2.46
C LEU A 23 -6.62 26.34 -1.55
N LYS A 24 -7.76 26.03 -2.16
CA LYS A 24 -8.87 25.38 -1.47
C LYS A 24 -8.46 23.94 -1.22
N VAL A 25 -7.84 23.69 -0.06
CA VAL A 25 -7.61 22.32 0.43
C VAL A 25 -8.99 21.74 0.70
N VAL A 26 -9.44 20.84 -0.17
CA VAL A 26 -10.65 20.06 0.06
C VAL A 26 -10.26 19.05 1.13
N GLU A 27 -10.65 19.34 2.37
CA GLU A 27 -10.72 18.32 3.42
C GLU A 27 -11.76 17.31 2.96
N ASN A 28 -11.31 16.26 2.27
CA ASN A 28 -11.89 14.92 2.11
C ASN A 28 -11.31 14.27 0.85
N GLU A 29 -10.00 13.99 0.83
CA GLU A 29 -9.49 12.88 0.03
C GLU A 29 -9.65 11.61 0.88
N ASP A 30 -10.89 11.16 1.00
CA ASP A 30 -11.13 9.75 1.24
C ASP A 30 -10.42 9.02 0.10
N ASN A 31 -9.43 8.18 0.42
CA ASN A 31 -8.75 7.32 -0.55
C ASN A 31 -9.74 6.30 -1.12
N TYR A 32 -10.66 6.74 -1.99
CA TYR A 32 -11.50 5.84 -2.75
C TYR A 32 -10.63 5.21 -3.83
N ILE A 33 -10.51 3.87 -3.78
CA ILE A 33 -9.90 3.10 -4.85
C ILE A 33 -10.80 3.27 -6.07
N ILE A 34 -10.41 4.16 -6.99
CA ILE A 34 -11.13 4.37 -8.25
C ILE A 34 -10.95 3.09 -9.09
N PRO A 35 -12.04 2.39 -9.48
CA PRO A 35 -11.96 1.23 -10.34
C PRO A 35 -11.45 1.63 -11.73
N ALA A 36 -10.79 0.69 -12.42
CA ALA A 36 -10.20 0.93 -13.73
C ALA A 36 -11.27 1.43 -14.73
N GLY A 37 -11.20 2.70 -15.13
CA GLY A 37 -12.06 3.28 -16.18
C GLY A 37 -12.30 4.79 -16.11
N ASP A 38 -12.29 5.40 -14.92
CA ASP A 38 -12.81 6.77 -14.76
C ASP A 38 -11.73 7.81 -14.44
N VAL A 39 -10.93 8.15 -15.46
CA VAL A 39 -10.55 9.51 -15.91
C VAL A 39 -9.26 9.42 -16.74
N THR A 40 -9.35 9.68 -18.04
CA THR A 40 -8.17 9.90 -18.89
C THR A 40 -7.77 11.37 -18.78
N SER A 41 -6.78 11.67 -17.93
CA SER A 41 -6.11 12.97 -17.95
C SER A 41 -5.21 13.07 -19.18
N TYR A 42 -5.09 14.25 -19.77
CA TYR A 42 -4.20 14.53 -20.91
C TYR A 42 -2.72 14.14 -20.62
N SER A 43 -2.33 14.08 -19.35
CA SER A 43 -1.03 13.57 -18.88
C SER A 43 -0.83 12.07 -19.11
N ASP A 44 -1.88 11.26 -19.08
CA ASP A 44 -1.79 9.80 -19.30
C ASP A 44 -1.63 9.47 -20.79
N ILE A 45 -2.16 10.33 -21.66
CA ILE A 45 -1.98 10.25 -23.11
C ILE A 45 -0.51 10.47 -23.49
N LEU A 46 0.20 11.37 -22.79
CA LEU A 46 1.64 11.57 -23.01
C LEU A 46 2.48 10.41 -22.47
N ASN A 47 2.11 9.84 -21.31
CA ASN A 47 2.78 8.66 -20.76
C ASN A 47 2.58 7.39 -21.61
N ALA A 48 1.46 7.26 -22.31
CA ALA A 48 1.18 6.14 -23.20
C ALA A 48 2.03 6.15 -24.50
N VAL A 49 2.48 7.32 -24.95
CA VAL A 49 3.24 7.46 -26.21
C VAL A 49 4.73 7.12 -26.02
N GLU A 50 5.27 7.22 -24.80
CA GLU A 50 6.69 6.91 -24.51
C GLU A 50 6.92 5.44 -24.08
N LYS A 51 5.88 4.66 -23.79
CA LYS A 51 5.96 3.30 -23.21
C LYS A 51 6.04 2.14 -24.22
N ASN A 52 6.58 2.36 -25.40
CA ASN A 52 7.00 1.28 -26.32
C ASN A 52 8.48 0.91 -26.10
N THR A 53 8.88 0.69 -24.85
CA THR A 53 10.15 0.00 -24.57
C THR A 53 9.87 -1.49 -24.65
N GLU A 54 10.31 -2.13 -25.74
CA GLU A 54 10.23 -3.59 -25.87
C GLU A 54 10.96 -4.23 -24.68
N ARG A 55 10.18 -4.81 -23.76
CA ARG A 55 10.67 -5.36 -22.49
C ARG A 55 11.71 -6.47 -22.68
N PHE A 56 11.63 -7.18 -23.80
CA PHE A 56 12.53 -8.28 -24.12
C PHE A 56 13.12 -8.05 -25.51
N ASN A 57 14.41 -8.34 -25.65
CA ASN A 57 15.06 -8.35 -26.96
C ASN A 57 14.41 -9.44 -27.81
N THR A 58 13.74 -9.03 -28.89
CA THR A 58 12.95 -9.92 -29.75
C THR A 58 13.79 -10.98 -30.43
N ASP A 59 15.09 -10.75 -30.65
CA ASP A 59 15.98 -11.70 -31.31
C ASP A 59 16.43 -12.83 -30.38
N LEU A 60 16.72 -12.52 -29.12
CA LEU A 60 17.02 -13.54 -28.10
C LEU A 60 15.80 -14.43 -27.85
N LEU A 61 14.60 -13.83 -27.85
CA LEU A 61 13.38 -14.58 -27.60
C LEU A 61 13.02 -15.52 -28.77
N LYS A 62 13.37 -15.17 -30.01
CA LYS A 62 13.20 -16.04 -31.17
C LYS A 62 14.08 -17.30 -31.07
N ASP A 63 15.34 -17.15 -30.65
CA ASP A 63 16.24 -18.31 -30.53
C ASP A 63 15.75 -19.27 -29.44
N VAL A 64 15.38 -18.75 -28.27
CA VAL A 64 14.80 -19.54 -27.18
C VAL A 64 13.55 -20.29 -27.65
N LEU A 65 12.64 -19.62 -28.37
CA LEU A 65 11.38 -20.22 -28.81
C LEU A 65 11.50 -21.15 -30.03
N SER A 66 12.64 -21.19 -30.71
CA SER A 66 12.86 -22.07 -31.86
C SER A 66 12.89 -23.55 -31.45
N LYS A 67 13.30 -23.84 -30.20
CA LYS A 67 13.47 -25.19 -29.63
C LYS A 67 12.27 -25.65 -28.81
N VAL A 68 11.10 -25.05 -29.03
CA VAL A 68 9.95 -25.17 -28.11
C VAL A 68 8.73 -25.69 -28.85
N GLN A 69 8.19 -26.81 -28.38
CA GLN A 69 6.94 -27.40 -28.82
C GLN A 69 5.81 -26.99 -27.87
N THR A 70 4.86 -26.20 -28.37
CA THR A 70 3.73 -25.69 -27.57
C THR A 70 2.44 -25.62 -28.36
N VAL A 71 1.33 -25.65 -27.61
CA VAL A 71 0.03 -25.23 -28.13
C VAL A 71 0.07 -23.70 -28.27
N ARG A 72 -0.09 -23.21 -29.50
CA ARG A 72 -0.11 -21.77 -29.78
C ARG A 72 -1.48 -21.20 -29.46
N TYR A 73 -1.50 -20.15 -28.64
CA TYR A 73 -2.70 -19.39 -28.29
C TYR A 73 -2.89 -18.19 -29.23
N SER A 74 -4.12 -17.71 -29.35
CA SER A 74 -4.44 -16.48 -30.08
C SER A 74 -3.74 -15.28 -29.42
N PRO A 75 -3.28 -14.26 -30.17
CA PRO A 75 -2.69 -13.04 -29.60
C PRO A 75 -3.65 -12.27 -28.68
N GLN A 76 -4.96 -12.54 -28.76
CA GLN A 76 -5.97 -11.95 -27.88
C GLN A 76 -6.06 -12.65 -26.51
N THR A 77 -5.37 -13.78 -26.35
CA THR A 77 -5.39 -14.56 -25.12
C THR A 77 -4.63 -13.80 -24.03
N ALA A 78 -5.30 -13.54 -22.91
CA ALA A 78 -4.69 -12.90 -21.76
C ALA A 78 -3.61 -13.79 -21.11
N CYS A 79 -2.73 -13.17 -20.33
CA CYS A 79 -1.77 -13.89 -19.49
C CYS A 79 -2.50 -14.71 -18.41
N PHE A 80 -2.10 -15.97 -18.23
CA PHE A 80 -2.74 -16.87 -17.26
C PHE A 80 -2.54 -16.47 -15.79
N TRP A 81 -1.56 -15.60 -15.51
CA TRP A 81 -1.31 -15.07 -14.16
C TRP A 81 -1.95 -13.70 -13.93
N CYS A 82 -1.55 -12.68 -14.71
CA CYS A 82 -1.98 -11.30 -14.50
C CYS A 82 -3.33 -10.97 -15.16
N CYS A 83 -3.92 -11.88 -15.93
CA CYS A 83 -5.24 -11.73 -16.58
C CYS A 83 -5.36 -10.51 -17.52
N HIS A 84 -4.26 -9.96 -18.01
CA HIS A 84 -4.24 -8.86 -18.99
C HIS A 84 -3.69 -9.33 -20.33
N THR A 85 -4.14 -8.67 -21.40
CA THR A 85 -3.61 -8.84 -22.76
C THR A 85 -2.25 -8.15 -22.90
N PHE A 86 -1.47 -8.57 -23.88
CA PHE A 86 -0.15 -8.02 -24.17
C PHE A 86 0.16 -8.17 -25.66
N ASN A 87 1.05 -7.30 -26.17
CA ASN A 87 1.27 -7.16 -27.61
C ASN A 87 2.54 -7.89 -28.09
N TRP A 88 3.40 -8.35 -27.18
CA TRP A 88 4.65 -9.03 -27.51
C TRP A 88 4.51 -10.56 -27.50
N VAL A 89 5.59 -11.25 -27.89
CA VAL A 89 5.62 -12.71 -27.97
C VAL A 89 5.45 -13.34 -26.57
N PRO A 90 4.53 -14.30 -26.40
CA PRO A 90 4.28 -14.90 -25.10
C PRO A 90 5.43 -15.75 -24.60
N CYS A 91 5.69 -15.67 -23.29
CA CYS A 91 6.53 -16.60 -22.57
C CYS A 91 5.77 -17.89 -22.26
N VAL A 92 6.50 -18.99 -22.14
CA VAL A 92 5.96 -20.35 -21.98
C VAL A 92 6.60 -21.03 -20.77
N LEU A 93 5.89 -21.96 -20.15
CA LEU A 93 6.35 -22.72 -18.99
C LEU A 93 6.79 -24.13 -19.44
N PRO A 94 8.06 -24.53 -19.26
CA PRO A 94 8.50 -25.86 -19.64
C PRO A 94 7.95 -26.94 -18.69
N VAL A 95 7.42 -28.01 -19.28
CA VAL A 95 6.88 -29.18 -18.57
C VAL A 95 7.91 -30.31 -18.51
N SER A 96 8.55 -30.57 -19.65
CA SER A 96 9.61 -31.57 -19.81
C SER A 96 10.59 -31.14 -20.90
N TYR A 97 11.77 -31.72 -20.84
CA TYR A 97 12.85 -31.49 -21.80
C TYR A 97 13.28 -32.82 -22.40
N ASP A 98 13.25 -32.92 -23.72
CA ASP A 98 13.77 -34.06 -24.46
C ASP A 98 15.21 -33.81 -24.87
N VAL A 99 16.13 -34.57 -24.28
CA VAL A 99 17.57 -34.44 -24.48
C VAL A 99 17.99 -34.89 -25.89
N TYR A 100 17.28 -35.84 -26.50
CA TYR A 100 17.67 -36.40 -27.80
C TYR A 100 17.40 -35.42 -28.94
N ASN A 101 16.27 -34.74 -28.88
CA ASN A 101 15.84 -33.78 -29.89
C ASN A 101 16.23 -32.34 -29.53
N ASN A 102 16.70 -32.08 -28.30
CA ASN A 102 16.90 -30.75 -27.73
C ASN A 102 15.63 -29.87 -27.82
N ILE A 103 14.47 -30.46 -27.56
CA ILE A 103 13.17 -29.78 -27.62
C ILE A 103 12.55 -29.69 -26.22
N TYR A 104 12.06 -28.51 -25.88
CA TYR A 104 11.23 -28.30 -24.70
C TYR A 104 9.76 -28.48 -25.06
N THR A 105 9.06 -29.31 -24.30
CA THR A 105 7.60 -29.34 -24.31
C THR A 105 7.10 -28.32 -23.29
N CYS A 106 6.43 -27.26 -23.74
CA CYS A 106 5.98 -26.18 -22.87
C CYS A 106 4.47 -25.97 -22.94
N GLU A 107 3.93 -25.35 -21.89
CA GLU A 107 2.53 -25.00 -21.75
C GLU A 107 2.33 -23.55 -21.30
N GLY A 108 1.11 -23.05 -21.50
CA GLY A 108 0.68 -21.75 -21.00
C GLY A 108 0.97 -20.55 -21.90
N ASN A 109 0.36 -19.43 -21.53
CA ASN A 109 0.48 -18.13 -22.19
C ASN A 109 0.77 -17.06 -21.14
N TYR A 110 2.02 -16.58 -21.07
CA TYR A 110 2.46 -15.65 -20.03
C TYR A 110 3.07 -14.38 -20.63
N CYS A 111 2.87 -13.24 -19.98
CA CYS A 111 3.48 -11.98 -20.39
C CYS A 111 4.97 -11.87 -20.02
N SER A 112 5.45 -12.65 -19.04
CA SER A 112 6.83 -12.71 -18.59
C SER A 112 7.13 -14.08 -17.95
N PRO A 113 8.40 -14.52 -17.88
CA PRO A 113 8.73 -15.81 -17.25
C PRO A 113 8.50 -15.77 -15.73
N GLU A 114 8.52 -14.59 -15.11
CA GLU A 114 8.14 -14.35 -13.71
C GLU A 114 6.66 -14.70 -13.45
N CYS A 115 5.77 -14.38 -14.41
CA CYS A 115 4.36 -14.76 -14.34
C CYS A 115 4.17 -16.27 -14.52
N ALA A 116 4.99 -16.90 -15.38
CA ALA A 116 5.00 -18.35 -15.54
C ALA A 116 5.45 -19.04 -14.24
N LEU A 117 6.45 -18.47 -13.56
CA LEU A 117 6.95 -18.99 -12.29
C LEU A 117 5.90 -18.90 -11.18
N SER A 118 5.19 -17.79 -11.05
CA SER A 118 4.12 -17.66 -10.06
C SER A 118 2.96 -18.61 -10.31
N TYR A 119 2.61 -18.82 -11.57
CA TYR A 119 1.61 -19.82 -11.93
C TYR A 119 2.06 -21.23 -11.51
N LEU A 120 3.31 -21.60 -11.77
CA LEU A 120 3.88 -22.89 -11.35
C LEU A 120 3.77 -23.12 -9.84
N TYR A 121 4.05 -22.09 -9.03
CA TYR A 121 3.94 -22.19 -7.57
C TYR A 121 2.50 -22.17 -7.06
N SER A 122 1.60 -21.51 -7.79
CA SER A 122 0.17 -21.51 -7.47
C SER A 122 -0.50 -22.86 -7.75
N ASP A 123 0.05 -23.66 -8.67
CA ASP A 123 -0.56 -24.92 -9.06
C ASP A 123 -0.34 -26.03 -8.01
N LYS A 124 -1.27 -26.99 -7.94
CA LYS A 124 -1.26 -28.11 -6.98
C LYS A 124 -0.49 -29.31 -7.52
N ILE A 125 0.74 -29.06 -7.96
CA ILE A 125 1.69 -30.07 -8.45
C ILE A 125 2.57 -30.55 -7.28
N PRO A 126 3.05 -31.82 -7.27
CA PRO A 126 4.07 -32.26 -6.31
C PRO A 126 5.34 -31.42 -6.38
N ASP A 127 5.97 -31.21 -5.23
CA ASP A 127 7.12 -30.29 -5.09
C ASP A 127 8.33 -30.69 -5.94
N SER A 128 8.56 -32.00 -6.15
CA SER A 128 9.63 -32.49 -7.02
C SER A 128 9.45 -32.02 -8.47
N SER A 129 8.24 -32.14 -9.01
CA SER A 129 7.91 -31.67 -10.35
C SER A 129 7.95 -30.14 -10.43
N LYS A 130 7.55 -29.43 -9.37
CA LYS A 130 7.70 -27.96 -9.31
C LYS A 130 9.15 -27.54 -9.41
N TRP A 131 10.05 -28.16 -8.64
CA TRP A 131 11.48 -27.86 -8.68
C TRP A 131 12.09 -28.15 -10.05
N ASN A 132 11.73 -29.27 -10.67
CA ASN A 132 12.20 -29.62 -12.01
C ASN A 132 11.75 -28.59 -13.06
N ARG A 133 10.46 -28.22 -13.07
CA ARG A 133 9.93 -27.21 -14.00
C ARG A 133 10.56 -25.84 -13.77
N HIS A 134 10.79 -25.45 -12.52
CA HIS A 134 11.50 -24.21 -12.18
C HIS A 134 12.94 -24.21 -12.70
N ALA A 135 13.67 -25.31 -12.53
CA ALA A 135 15.03 -25.45 -13.05
C ALA A 135 15.05 -25.37 -14.59
N LEU A 136 14.11 -26.04 -15.27
CA LEU A 136 13.98 -25.96 -16.73
C LEU A 136 13.65 -24.54 -17.20
N LEU A 137 12.79 -23.82 -16.49
CA LEU A 137 12.43 -22.43 -16.78
C LEU A 137 13.65 -21.52 -16.67
N ASN A 138 14.44 -21.66 -15.60
CA ASN A 138 15.69 -20.92 -15.40
C ASN A 138 16.72 -21.22 -16.50
N HIS A 139 16.84 -22.48 -16.91
CA HIS A 139 17.74 -22.87 -17.99
C HIS A 139 17.31 -22.24 -19.33
N MET A 140 16.02 -22.34 -19.67
CA MET A 140 15.46 -21.82 -20.91
C MET A 140 15.58 -20.29 -21.04
N TYR A 141 15.43 -19.56 -19.93
CA TYR A 141 15.52 -18.10 -19.89
C TYR A 141 16.86 -17.56 -19.36
N SER A 142 17.88 -18.41 -19.23
CA SER A 142 19.19 -18.05 -18.66
C SER A 142 19.88 -16.90 -19.42
N GLU A 143 19.74 -16.84 -20.74
CA GLU A 143 20.34 -15.77 -21.55
C GLU A 143 19.70 -14.40 -21.33
N LEU A 144 18.40 -14.38 -21.02
CA LEU A 144 17.64 -13.16 -20.74
C LEU A 144 17.87 -12.66 -19.30
N TYR A 145 18.25 -13.57 -18.39
CA TYR A 145 18.38 -13.31 -16.94
C TYR A 145 19.82 -13.53 -16.46
N LYS A 146 20.81 -12.94 -17.16
CA LYS A 146 22.23 -13.03 -16.77
C LYS A 146 22.57 -12.24 -15.51
N THR A 147 21.94 -11.07 -15.33
CA THR A 147 22.26 -10.13 -14.25
C THR A 147 21.39 -10.32 -13.01
N ARG A 148 20.18 -10.88 -13.18
CA ARG A 148 19.17 -11.01 -12.14
C ARG A 148 18.65 -12.43 -12.04
N THR A 149 18.31 -12.87 -10.84
CA THR A 149 17.65 -14.15 -10.61
C THR A 149 16.18 -14.05 -10.97
N LEU A 150 15.60 -15.14 -11.49
CA LEU A 150 14.18 -15.22 -11.77
C LEU A 150 13.41 -15.22 -10.43
N SER A 151 12.54 -14.23 -10.23
CA SER A 151 11.66 -14.14 -9.07
C SER A 151 10.23 -14.55 -9.46
N PRO A 152 9.41 -15.03 -8.53
CA PRO A 152 7.99 -15.13 -8.79
C PRO A 152 7.39 -13.72 -8.86
N ALA A 153 6.55 -13.48 -9.88
CA ALA A 153 5.67 -12.32 -9.93
C ALA A 153 4.74 -12.25 -8.70
N PRO A 154 4.41 -11.04 -8.22
CA PRO A 154 3.54 -10.85 -7.07
C PRO A 154 2.10 -11.33 -7.35
N PRO A 155 1.28 -11.56 -6.32
CA PRO A 155 -0.07 -12.07 -6.47
C PRO A 155 -0.94 -11.12 -7.29
N ARG A 156 -1.85 -11.69 -8.10
CA ARG A 156 -2.79 -10.93 -8.93
C ARG A 156 -3.71 -10.01 -8.13
N SER A 157 -3.90 -10.25 -6.83
CA SER A 157 -4.68 -9.39 -5.93
C SER A 157 -4.13 -7.96 -5.81
N LEU A 158 -2.86 -7.71 -6.20
CA LEU A 158 -2.30 -6.36 -6.24
C LEU A 158 -2.83 -5.51 -7.42
N LEU A 159 -3.38 -6.13 -8.45
CA LEU A 159 -3.92 -5.41 -9.60
C LEU A 159 -5.26 -4.76 -9.25
N ARG A 160 -5.50 -3.55 -9.79
CA ARG A 160 -6.79 -2.83 -9.69
C ARG A 160 -7.98 -3.67 -10.14
N LEU A 161 -7.79 -4.57 -11.10
CA LEU A 161 -8.82 -5.52 -11.54
C LEU A 161 -9.39 -6.37 -10.39
N PHE A 162 -8.57 -6.69 -9.38
CA PHE A 162 -8.96 -7.48 -8.21
C PHE A 162 -9.15 -6.62 -6.95
N GLY A 163 -9.16 -5.30 -7.07
CA GLY A 163 -9.26 -4.36 -5.94
C GLY A 163 -7.93 -3.98 -5.30
N GLY A 164 -6.80 -4.29 -5.94
CA GLY A 164 -5.48 -3.86 -5.50
C GLY A 164 -5.12 -2.44 -5.92
N PRO A 165 -4.00 -1.90 -5.42
CA PRO A 165 -3.60 -0.51 -5.67
C PRO A 165 -2.86 -0.29 -7.00
N LEU A 166 -2.33 -1.35 -7.63
CA LEU A 166 -1.44 -1.21 -8.79
C LEU A 166 -2.20 -1.34 -10.11
N ASP A 167 -1.91 -0.44 -11.04
CA ASP A 167 -2.30 -0.61 -12.44
C ASP A 167 -1.43 -1.69 -13.15
N ILE A 168 -1.87 -2.18 -14.30
CA ILE A 168 -1.16 -3.23 -15.04
C ILE A 168 0.25 -2.79 -15.47
N GLU A 169 0.44 -1.54 -15.82
CA GLU A 169 1.76 -1.01 -16.21
C GLU A 169 2.70 -1.00 -15.00
N GLN A 170 2.24 -0.43 -13.89
CA GLN A 170 2.98 -0.40 -12.62
C GLN A 170 3.31 -1.80 -12.12
N TYR A 171 2.39 -2.75 -12.27
CA TYR A 171 2.60 -4.16 -11.92
C TYR A 171 3.71 -4.79 -12.76
N ARG A 172 3.75 -4.51 -14.07
CA ARG A 172 4.81 -5.04 -14.96
C ARG A 172 6.16 -4.39 -14.68
N ASP A 173 6.18 -3.10 -14.35
CA ASP A 173 7.38 -2.37 -13.94
C ASP A 173 7.96 -2.91 -12.63
N TYR A 174 7.09 -3.18 -11.65
CA TYR A 174 7.48 -3.80 -10.37
C TYR A 174 8.15 -5.17 -10.55
N ILE A 175 7.71 -5.97 -11.52
CA ILE A 175 8.35 -7.26 -11.85
C ILE A 175 9.70 -7.07 -12.56
N THR A 176 9.91 -5.91 -13.20
CA THR A 176 11.17 -5.61 -13.89
C THR A 176 12.25 -5.17 -12.90
N SER A 177 11.88 -4.45 -11.84
CA SER A 177 12.82 -4.05 -10.79
C SER A 177 13.40 -5.25 -10.05
N ASP A 178 14.67 -5.14 -9.67
CA ASP A 178 15.34 -6.15 -8.86
C ASP A 178 14.77 -6.16 -7.44
N ASN A 179 14.36 -7.34 -6.99
CA ASN A 179 13.92 -7.54 -5.61
C ASN A 179 15.15 -7.71 -4.72
N TYR A 180 15.69 -6.60 -4.21
CA TYR A 180 16.76 -6.67 -3.21
C TYR A 180 16.21 -7.23 -1.90
N ILE A 181 16.82 -8.33 -1.43
CA ILE A 181 16.54 -8.85 -0.09
C ILE A 181 17.15 -7.87 0.91
N VAL A 182 16.30 -7.08 1.57
CA VAL A 182 16.73 -6.22 2.67
C VAL A 182 16.77 -7.05 3.94
N LEU A 183 17.97 -7.43 4.38
CA LEU A 183 18.16 -8.04 5.68
C LEU A 183 18.01 -6.96 6.76
N SER A 184 16.91 -7.00 7.52
CA SER A 184 16.77 -6.13 8.69
C SER A 184 17.52 -6.77 9.86
N GLU A 185 18.55 -6.10 10.35
CA GLU A 185 19.28 -6.53 11.56
C GLU A 185 18.41 -6.42 12.83
N ILE A 186 17.36 -5.60 12.76
CA ILE A 186 16.50 -5.30 13.90
C ILE A 186 15.26 -6.19 13.82
N HIS A 187 14.99 -6.92 14.89
CA HIS A 187 13.74 -7.66 15.05
C HIS A 187 12.55 -6.69 14.94
N PRO A 188 11.42 -7.09 14.32
CA PRO A 188 10.26 -6.21 14.17
C PRO A 188 9.82 -5.68 15.54
N ILE A 189 9.85 -4.35 15.72
CA ILE A 189 9.44 -3.71 16.96
C ILE A 189 7.92 -3.83 17.08
N ARG A 190 7.45 -4.70 17.98
CA ARG A 190 6.03 -4.77 18.34
C ARG A 190 5.75 -3.72 19.41
N LEU A 191 5.10 -2.62 19.03
CA LEU A 191 4.51 -1.69 19.99
C LEU A 191 3.33 -2.36 20.70
N VAL A 192 3.49 -2.65 21.99
CA VAL A 192 2.38 -3.09 22.85
C VAL A 192 1.82 -1.85 23.54
N PHE A 193 0.66 -1.37 23.09
CA PHE A 193 -0.09 -0.36 23.84
C PHE A 193 -0.75 -1.04 25.05
N PRO A 194 -0.43 -0.63 26.29
CA PRO A 194 -1.15 -1.12 27.45
C PRO A 194 -2.60 -0.62 27.37
N SER A 195 -3.55 -1.54 27.19
CA SER A 195 -4.96 -1.20 27.34
C SER A 195 -5.28 -1.09 28.84
N MET A 196 -5.61 0.11 29.30
CA MET A 196 -6.18 0.28 30.64
C MET A 196 -7.66 -0.08 30.57
N ASN A 197 -8.11 -0.99 31.44
CA ASN A 197 -9.52 -1.34 31.54
C ASN A 197 -10.25 -0.16 32.20
N VAL A 198 -10.87 0.72 31.39
CA VAL A 198 -11.64 1.88 31.87
C VAL A 198 -13.01 1.47 32.42
N GLN A 199 -13.28 0.17 32.51
CA GLN A 199 -14.40 -0.35 33.28
C GLN A 199 -14.12 -0.21 34.77
N GLY A 200 -14.11 1.04 35.26
CA GLY A 200 -14.52 1.30 36.63
C GLY A 200 -15.91 0.68 36.83
N PRO A 201 -16.26 0.16 38.02
CA PRO A 201 -17.57 -0.42 38.24
C PRO A 201 -18.63 0.60 37.82
N LEU A 202 -19.43 0.26 36.82
CA LEU A 202 -20.58 1.06 36.34
C LEU A 202 -21.60 1.40 37.46
N ARG A 203 -21.38 0.88 38.67
CA ARG A 203 -22.24 1.02 39.85
C ARG A 203 -22.03 2.32 40.62
N ASP A 204 -21.03 3.12 40.31
CA ASP A 204 -20.78 4.41 40.97
C ASP A 204 -21.19 5.63 40.14
N ILE A 205 -22.02 5.45 39.10
CA ILE A 205 -22.89 6.55 38.68
C ILE A 205 -23.94 6.66 39.79
N LYS A 206 -23.60 7.38 40.87
CA LYS A 206 -24.50 7.70 41.97
C LYS A 206 -25.71 8.39 41.34
N LYS A 207 -26.77 7.61 41.14
CA LYS A 207 -28.10 8.08 40.81
C LYS A 207 -28.37 9.27 41.72
N TYR A 208 -28.65 10.43 41.14
CA TYR A 208 -28.88 11.66 41.89
C TYR A 208 -29.89 11.36 43.01
N VAL A 209 -29.41 11.34 44.26
CA VAL A 209 -30.26 11.16 45.43
C VAL A 209 -30.77 12.55 45.75
N SER A 210 -32.07 12.80 45.54
CA SER A 210 -32.70 14.05 45.94
C SER A 210 -32.53 14.20 47.46
N LEU A 211 -31.71 15.17 47.86
CA LEU A 211 -31.53 15.53 49.26
C LEU A 211 -32.81 16.21 49.72
N SER A 212 -33.67 15.49 50.45
CA SER A 212 -34.74 16.13 51.21
C SER A 212 -34.14 16.88 52.40
N THR A 213 -34.80 17.96 52.81
CA THR A 213 -34.40 18.77 53.98
C THR A 213 -34.15 17.90 55.21
N ASP A 214 -35.01 16.90 55.43
CA ASP A 214 -34.92 15.98 56.58
C ASP A 214 -33.67 15.10 56.53
N VAL A 215 -33.22 14.68 55.33
CA VAL A 215 -32.00 13.89 55.15
C VAL A 215 -30.76 14.76 55.36
N VAL A 216 -30.81 16.02 54.94
CA VAL A 216 -29.73 17.00 55.17
C VAL A 216 -29.60 17.32 56.65
N GLU A 217 -30.71 17.56 57.35
CA GLU A 217 -30.72 17.83 58.79
C GLU A 217 -30.17 16.63 59.57
N LYS A 218 -30.65 15.42 59.28
CA LYS A 218 -30.18 14.19 59.94
C LYS A 218 -28.71 13.88 59.67
N ALA A 219 -28.23 14.13 58.45
CA ALA A 219 -26.81 14.02 58.11
C ALA A 219 -25.97 15.09 58.81
N SER A 220 -26.48 16.32 58.94
CA SER A 220 -25.80 17.42 59.64
C SER A 220 -25.62 17.13 61.13
N GLU A 221 -26.55 16.40 61.75
CA GLU A 221 -26.45 16.01 63.16
C GLU A 221 -25.49 14.84 63.38
N GLN A 222 -25.45 13.88 62.46
CA GLN A 222 -24.64 12.65 62.56
C GLN A 222 -23.20 12.83 62.11
N LEU A 223 -22.94 13.68 61.11
CA LEU A 223 -21.60 13.97 60.60
C LEU A 223 -20.90 15.10 61.37
N ARG A 224 -21.61 15.76 62.28
CA ARG A 224 -20.98 16.70 63.21
C ARG A 224 -20.13 15.90 64.18
N LEU A 225 -18.81 16.02 64.03
CA LEU A 225 -17.82 15.40 64.92
C LEU A 225 -18.11 15.77 66.37
N LYS A 226 -18.77 14.89 67.11
CA LYS A 226 -18.98 15.01 68.56
C LYS A 226 -17.83 14.27 69.24
N ARG A 227 -17.05 14.98 70.06
CA ARG A 227 -16.08 14.31 70.92
C ARG A 227 -16.83 13.52 71.99
N SER A 228 -16.51 12.24 72.15
CA SER A 228 -17.08 11.38 73.20
C SER A 228 -16.41 11.58 74.56
N LYS A 229 -15.19 12.14 74.60
CA LYS A 229 -14.41 12.35 75.82
C LYS A 229 -14.24 13.85 76.11
N PRO A 230 -14.35 14.31 77.38
CA PRO A 230 -14.03 15.69 77.73
C PRO A 230 -12.57 16.02 77.40
N MET A 231 -12.30 17.26 76.98
CA MET A 231 -10.93 17.71 76.69
C MET A 231 -10.13 17.62 77.97
N ASN A 232 -8.92 17.07 77.88
CA ASN A 232 -7.96 17.19 78.95
C ASN A 232 -7.45 18.64 78.98
N VAL A 233 -7.89 19.40 79.97
CA VAL A 233 -7.60 20.85 80.11
C VAL A 233 -6.11 21.12 80.34
N ASN A 234 -5.37 20.11 80.81
CA ASN A 234 -3.96 20.25 81.20
C ASN A 234 -2.95 19.93 80.09
N VAL A 235 -3.40 19.64 78.85
CA VAL A 235 -2.49 19.39 77.73
C VAL A 235 -2.75 20.44 76.64
N PRO A 236 -1.74 21.22 76.22
CA PRO A 236 -1.91 22.22 75.18
C PRO A 236 -2.17 21.51 73.84
N THR A 237 -3.41 21.54 73.38
CA THR A 237 -3.81 21.03 72.06
C THR A 237 -3.63 22.09 70.99
N LEU A 238 -3.43 21.67 69.74
CA LEU A 238 -3.32 22.54 68.56
C LEU A 238 -4.45 23.59 68.47
N ASP A 239 -5.68 23.24 68.86
CA ASP A 239 -6.83 24.17 68.94
C ASP A 239 -6.59 25.37 69.88
N MET A 240 -5.80 25.18 70.94
CA MET A 240 -5.45 26.23 71.89
C MET A 240 -4.42 27.20 71.30
N CYS A 241 -3.56 26.70 70.40
CA CYS A 241 -2.59 27.48 69.63
C CYS A 241 -3.22 28.16 68.40
N MET A 242 -4.34 27.65 67.88
CA MET A 242 -5.04 28.21 66.72
C MET A 242 -6.01 29.36 67.05
N LYS A 243 -6.15 29.76 68.34
CA LYS A 243 -6.82 31.01 68.71
C LYS A 243 -6.00 32.20 68.21
N ARG A 244 -6.29 32.64 66.98
CA ARG A 244 -5.86 33.94 66.46
C ARG A 244 -6.53 35.05 67.27
N SER A 245 -5.72 36.05 67.61
CA SER A 245 -6.10 37.40 68.07
C SER A 245 -7.23 38.01 67.25
#